data_AF-A0A2S5A2M3-F1
#
_entry.id   AF-A0A2S5A2M3-F1
#
_cell.length_a   1.000
_cell.length_b   1.000
_cell.length_c   1.000
_cell.angle_alpha   90.00
_cell.angle_beta   90.00
_cell.angle_gamma   90.00
#
_symmetry.space_group_name_H-M   'P 1'
#
loop_
_entity.id
_entity.type
_entity.pdbx_description
1 polymer ?
#
loop_
_entity_poly.entity_id
_entity_poly.type
_entity_poly.pdbx_seq_one_letter_code
_entity_poly.pdbx_strand_id
1 'polypeptide(L)'
;MHNREQLLGSVSVEIREDLETRIDIIEHKLKYVTDKPVIAIVESLVPFKLAVVNNELVSLVGGSVVESSAINSWEDMKAIDPEIVVFALKGFDIPKTLSAVFEQVPMELLGQLFATKSNRLYIVNPENFYGASGAALVDHLELMAEIINPKQFYFGFEGEGWVKLSV
;
A
#
# COMPACT_ATOMS: atom_id res chain seq x y z
N MET A 1 -16.20 -11.64 -3.65
CA MET A 1 -15.68 -11.61 -5.04
C MET A 1 -16.24 -10.37 -5.69
N HIS A 2 -15.49 -9.26 -5.65
CA HIS A 2 -15.82 -8.09 -6.45
C HIS A 2 -15.99 -8.50 -7.91
N ASN A 3 -17.03 -7.95 -8.54
CA ASN A 3 -17.26 -8.17 -9.95
C ASN A 3 -16.12 -7.43 -10.71
N ARG A 4 -15.09 -8.16 -11.16
CA ARG A 4 -13.94 -7.59 -11.91
C ARG A 4 -14.42 -6.74 -13.09
N GLU A 5 -15.55 -7.14 -13.68
CA GLU A 5 -16.25 -6.42 -14.73
C GLU A 5 -16.65 -4.99 -14.31
N GLN A 6 -16.91 -4.76 -13.04
CA GLN A 6 -17.31 -3.45 -12.52
C GLN A 6 -16.10 -2.55 -12.22
N LEU A 7 -14.95 -3.14 -11.88
CA LEU A 7 -13.70 -2.41 -11.61
C LEU A 7 -12.92 -2.06 -12.88
N LEU A 8 -13.02 -2.93 -13.91
CA LEU A 8 -12.39 -2.77 -15.22
C LEU A 8 -13.38 -2.34 -16.32
N GLY A 9 -14.67 -2.18 -16.01
CA GLY A 9 -15.73 -1.97 -17.00
C GLY A 9 -15.70 -0.64 -17.76
N SER A 10 -14.83 0.30 -17.37
CA SER A 10 -14.66 1.58 -18.05
C SER A 10 -13.64 1.56 -19.20
N VAL A 11 -12.92 0.44 -19.41
CA VAL A 11 -11.88 0.32 -20.44
C VAL A 11 -12.36 -0.46 -21.67
N SER A 12 -11.69 -0.29 -22.81
CA SER A 12 -11.96 -1.07 -24.03
C SER A 12 -11.69 -2.56 -23.79
N VAL A 13 -12.32 -3.43 -24.59
CA VAL A 13 -12.19 -4.90 -24.48
C VAL A 13 -10.71 -5.34 -24.58
N GLU A 14 -9.97 -4.76 -25.52
CA GLU A 14 -8.54 -5.07 -25.72
C GLU A 14 -7.69 -4.71 -24.50
N ILE A 15 -7.94 -3.56 -23.87
CA ILE A 15 -7.22 -3.15 -22.65
C ILE A 15 -7.63 -4.02 -21.47
N ARG A 16 -8.90 -4.43 -21.42
CA ARG A 16 -9.42 -5.24 -20.33
C ARG A 16 -8.72 -6.59 -20.22
N GLU A 17 -8.50 -7.29 -21.32
CA GLU A 17 -7.80 -8.59 -21.32
C GLU A 17 -6.37 -8.47 -20.78
N ASP A 18 -5.65 -7.40 -21.13
CA ASP A 18 -4.32 -7.11 -20.60
C ASP A 18 -4.36 -6.85 -19.09
N LEU A 19 -5.28 -6.01 -18.63
CA LEU A 19 -5.45 -5.69 -17.21
C LEU A 19 -5.85 -6.91 -16.37
N GLU A 20 -6.73 -7.78 -16.90
CA GLU A 20 -7.09 -9.04 -16.24
C GLU A 20 -5.89 -9.98 -16.15
N THR A 21 -5.09 -10.09 -17.22
CA THR A 21 -3.86 -10.89 -17.24
C THR A 21 -2.86 -10.43 -16.17
N ARG A 22 -2.66 -9.12 -16.02
CA ARG A 22 -1.78 -8.54 -15.00
C ARG A 22 -2.24 -8.89 -13.57
N ILE A 23 -3.53 -8.81 -13.31
CA ILE A 23 -4.11 -9.24 -12.02
C ILE A 23 -3.91 -10.75 -11.80
N ASP A 24 -4.15 -11.57 -12.82
CA ASP A 24 -4.01 -13.03 -12.73
C ASP A 24 -2.57 -13.47 -12.41
N ILE A 25 -1.56 -12.73 -12.88
CA ILE A 25 -0.15 -12.97 -12.52
C ILE A 25 0.06 -12.83 -11.01
N ILE A 26 -0.51 -11.80 -10.39
CA ILE A 26 -0.42 -11.57 -8.94
C ILE A 26 -1.11 -12.70 -8.19
N GLU A 27 -2.35 -13.02 -8.55
CA GLU A 27 -3.13 -14.07 -7.90
C GLU A 27 -2.45 -15.43 -8.00
N HIS A 28 -1.95 -15.78 -9.19
CA HIS A 28 -1.32 -17.08 -9.41
C HIS A 28 -0.05 -17.24 -8.57
N LYS A 29 0.79 -16.21 -8.48
CA LYS A 29 2.00 -16.20 -7.65
C LYS A 29 1.67 -16.29 -6.16
N LEU A 30 0.57 -15.66 -5.72
CA LEU A 30 0.19 -15.58 -4.31
C LEU A 30 -0.82 -16.64 -3.86
N LYS A 31 -1.25 -17.54 -4.76
CA LYS A 31 -2.28 -18.57 -4.51
C LYS A 31 -2.05 -19.40 -3.24
N TYR A 32 -0.79 -19.63 -2.87
CA TYR A 32 -0.40 -20.45 -1.71
C TYR A 32 0.20 -19.63 -0.55
N VAL A 33 0.19 -18.30 -0.66
CA VAL A 33 0.67 -17.42 0.42
C VAL A 33 -0.41 -17.33 1.48
N THR A 34 -0.18 -18.01 2.60
CA THR A 34 -1.09 -18.02 3.75
C THR A 34 -0.75 -16.97 4.79
N ASP A 35 0.52 -16.59 4.87
CA ASP A 35 1.00 -15.57 5.80
C ASP A 35 0.89 -14.19 5.12
N LYS A 36 -0.04 -13.37 5.60
CA LYS A 36 -0.34 -12.06 5.02
C LYS A 36 0.07 -10.99 6.01
N PRO A 37 1.11 -10.20 5.70
CA PRO A 37 1.56 -9.23 6.65
C PRO A 37 0.50 -8.16 6.89
N VAL A 38 0.43 -7.68 8.13
CA VAL A 38 -0.45 -6.58 8.49
C VAL A 38 0.16 -5.25 8.03
N ILE A 39 -0.62 -4.46 7.31
CA ILE A 39 -0.19 -3.23 6.64
C ILE A 39 -0.98 -2.05 7.19
N ALA A 40 -0.27 -1.03 7.63
CA ALA A 40 -0.85 0.28 7.90
C ALA A 40 -0.55 1.23 6.74
N ILE A 41 -1.59 1.92 6.24
CA ILE A 41 -1.45 2.96 5.22
C ILE A 41 -1.79 4.29 5.87
N VAL A 42 -0.79 5.14 6.08
CA VAL A 42 -0.94 6.48 6.66
C VAL A 42 -1.33 7.45 5.55
N GLU A 43 -2.54 8.00 5.62
CA GLU A 43 -3.08 8.96 4.64
C GLU A 43 -2.84 10.42 5.05
N SER A 44 -2.75 10.67 6.36
CA SER A 44 -2.55 12.01 6.91
C SER A 44 -1.79 11.92 8.23
N LEU A 45 -0.86 12.86 8.46
CA LEU A 45 -0.09 12.96 9.70
C LEU A 45 -0.78 13.83 10.75
N VAL A 46 -1.42 14.94 10.32
CA VAL A 46 -2.07 15.91 11.19
C VAL A 46 -3.40 16.38 10.57
N PRO A 47 -4.57 15.96 11.08
CA PRO A 47 -4.74 14.91 12.09
C PRO A 47 -4.24 13.55 11.57
N PHE A 48 -3.75 12.69 12.48
CA PHE A 48 -3.31 11.34 12.13
C PHE A 48 -4.50 10.51 11.64
N LYS A 49 -4.37 9.92 10.43
CA LYS A 49 -5.39 9.06 9.83
C LYS A 49 -4.77 7.95 9.01
N LEU A 50 -5.36 6.77 9.12
CA LEU A 50 -5.13 5.68 8.17
C LEU A 50 -6.09 5.75 6.99
N ALA A 51 -5.62 5.31 5.83
CA ALA A 51 -6.44 5.18 4.65
C ALA A 51 -7.50 4.09 4.85
N VAL A 52 -8.71 4.35 4.37
CA VAL A 52 -9.74 3.32 4.24
C VAL A 52 -9.60 2.69 2.86
N VAL A 53 -9.06 1.48 2.83
CA VAL A 53 -8.91 0.69 1.59
C VAL A 53 -9.71 -0.59 1.68
N ASN A 54 -10.06 -1.14 0.52
CA ASN A 54 -10.78 -2.39 0.44
C ASN A 54 -9.86 -3.56 0.81
N ASN A 55 -10.13 -4.21 1.94
CA ASN A 55 -9.32 -5.33 2.41
C ASN A 55 -9.28 -6.51 1.43
N GLU A 56 -10.31 -6.71 0.59
CA GLU A 56 -10.27 -7.73 -0.47
C GLU A 56 -9.17 -7.44 -1.50
N LEU A 57 -8.95 -6.17 -1.86
CA LEU A 57 -7.90 -5.76 -2.80
C LEU A 57 -6.51 -5.89 -2.17
N VAL A 58 -6.37 -5.55 -0.89
CA VAL A 58 -5.09 -5.75 -0.17
C VAL A 58 -4.77 -7.24 -0.01
N SER A 59 -5.81 -8.05 0.24
CA SER A 59 -5.70 -9.50 0.31
C SER A 59 -5.30 -10.15 -1.02
N LEU A 60 -5.71 -9.57 -2.15
CA LEU A 60 -5.35 -10.00 -3.51
C LEU A 60 -3.83 -9.95 -3.74
N VAL A 61 -3.19 -8.91 -3.23
CA VAL A 61 -1.74 -8.65 -3.34
C VAL A 61 -0.96 -9.21 -2.15
N GLY A 62 -1.61 -10.05 -1.33
CA GLY A 62 -0.98 -10.87 -0.30
C GLY A 62 -0.78 -10.16 1.04
N GLY A 63 -1.51 -9.09 1.34
CA GLY A 63 -1.47 -8.39 2.62
C GLY A 63 -2.80 -8.44 3.38
N SER A 64 -2.81 -7.86 4.58
CA SER A 64 -4.04 -7.51 5.31
C SER A 64 -3.94 -6.07 5.78
N VAL A 65 -4.96 -5.25 5.54
CA VAL A 65 -4.93 -3.86 6.03
C VAL A 65 -5.39 -3.77 7.48
N VAL A 66 -4.80 -2.87 8.23
CA VAL A 66 -5.29 -2.46 9.55
C VAL A 66 -6.65 -1.78 9.41
N GLU A 67 -7.65 -2.23 10.18
CA GLU A 67 -8.97 -1.58 10.20
C GLU A 67 -8.90 -0.20 10.86
N SER A 68 -9.23 0.85 10.10
CA SER A 68 -9.03 2.25 10.49
C SER A 68 -10.00 2.77 11.56
N SER A 69 -11.06 2.03 11.90
CA SER A 69 -12.20 2.53 12.67
C SER A 69 -11.89 2.89 14.13
N ALA A 70 -10.74 2.46 14.65
CA ALA A 70 -10.34 2.65 16.05
C ALA A 70 -8.96 3.33 16.24
N ILE A 71 -8.31 3.84 15.19
CA ILE A 71 -6.91 4.29 15.24
C ILE A 71 -6.83 5.75 14.85
N ASN A 72 -6.42 6.59 15.80
CA ASN A 72 -6.32 8.03 15.60
C ASN A 72 -4.99 8.63 16.10
N SER A 73 -4.08 7.80 16.59
CA SER A 73 -2.80 8.21 17.15
C SER A 73 -1.63 7.29 16.78
N TRP A 74 -0.41 7.77 16.99
CA TRP A 74 0.81 6.97 16.85
C TRP A 74 0.93 5.90 17.95
N GLU A 75 0.32 6.14 19.10
CA GLU A 75 0.21 5.20 20.21
C GLU A 75 -0.73 4.02 19.86
N ASP A 76 -1.83 4.28 19.16
CA ASP A 76 -2.71 3.22 18.65
C ASP A 76 -1.99 2.39 17.58
N MET A 77 -1.25 3.06 16.67
CA MET A 77 -0.41 2.41 15.67
C MET A 77 0.61 1.46 16.31
N LYS A 78 1.24 1.91 17.39
CA LYS A 78 2.18 1.15 18.20
C LYS A 78 1.54 -0.06 18.88
N ALA A 79 0.29 0.03 19.31
CA ALA A 79 -0.43 -1.08 19.94
C ALA A 79 -0.76 -2.20 18.95
N ILE A 80 -1.02 -1.85 17.69
CA ILE A 80 -1.28 -2.79 16.59
C ILE A 80 0.02 -3.37 16.05
N ASP A 81 1.07 -2.56 16.01
CA ASP A 81 2.43 -2.91 15.58
C ASP A 81 2.46 -3.59 14.19
N PRO A 82 2.00 -2.90 13.12
CA PRO A 82 1.90 -3.50 11.81
C PRO A 82 3.29 -3.88 11.28
N GLU A 83 3.30 -4.90 10.42
CA GLU A 83 4.56 -5.40 9.88
C GLU A 83 5.06 -4.61 8.67
N ILE A 84 4.19 -3.79 8.07
CA ILE A 84 4.49 -2.85 6.99
C ILE A 84 3.79 -1.53 7.29
N VAL A 85 4.49 -0.41 7.12
CA VAL A 85 3.88 0.93 7.13
C VAL A 85 4.14 1.60 5.79
N VAL A 86 3.08 2.11 5.19
CA VAL A 86 3.10 2.86 3.94
C VAL A 86 2.63 4.29 4.21
N PHE A 87 3.45 5.28 3.90
CA PHE A 87 3.09 6.69 3.91
C PHE A 87 2.57 7.09 2.53
N ALA A 88 1.25 7.25 2.43
CA ALA A 88 0.51 7.62 1.22
C ALA A 88 -0.21 8.95 1.42
N LEU A 89 0.55 10.02 1.68
CA LEU A 89 -0.03 11.30 2.07
C LEU A 89 -0.69 12.00 0.89
N LYS A 90 -2.02 12.21 0.94
CA LYS A 90 -2.76 12.86 -0.15
C LYS A 90 -2.24 14.27 -0.43
N GLY A 91 -1.90 14.55 -1.69
CA GLY A 91 -1.37 15.84 -2.14
C GLY A 91 0.14 16.04 -1.95
N PHE A 92 0.86 15.00 -1.52
CA PHE A 92 2.31 15.04 -1.34
C PHE A 92 2.98 14.10 -2.33
N ASP A 93 4.05 14.57 -2.97
CA ASP A 93 4.97 13.68 -3.68
C ASP A 93 5.92 13.00 -2.67
N ILE A 94 6.79 12.11 -3.16
CA ILE A 94 7.75 11.38 -2.32
C ILE A 94 8.65 12.34 -1.52
N PRO A 95 9.32 13.35 -2.11
CA PRO A 95 10.15 14.30 -1.36
C PRO A 95 9.38 15.05 -0.27
N LYS A 96 8.17 15.56 -0.58
CA LYS A 96 7.36 16.26 0.42
C LYS A 96 6.92 15.34 1.55
N THR A 97 6.55 14.09 1.22
CA THR A 97 6.18 13.08 2.21
C THR A 97 7.36 12.78 3.14
N LEU A 98 8.57 12.63 2.58
CA LEU A 98 9.78 12.41 3.38
C LEU A 98 10.01 13.54 4.38
N SER A 99 9.98 14.80 3.93
CA SER A 99 10.13 15.96 4.80
C SER A 99 9.04 16.00 5.88
N ALA A 100 7.78 15.81 5.51
CA ALA A 100 6.67 15.83 6.45
C ALA A 100 6.77 14.72 7.51
N VAL A 101 7.23 13.52 7.11
CA VAL A 101 7.46 12.42 8.06
C VAL A 101 8.51 12.83 9.08
N PHE A 102 9.68 13.33 8.64
CA PHE A 102 10.73 13.76 9.57
C PHE A 102 10.35 14.92 10.48
N GLU A 103 9.46 15.81 10.02
CA GLU A 103 9.02 16.99 10.79
C GLU A 103 7.89 16.67 11.78
N GLN A 104 6.95 15.79 11.42
CA GLN A 104 5.66 15.67 12.11
C GLN A 104 5.44 14.31 12.79
N VAL A 105 6.23 13.29 12.44
CA VAL A 105 6.11 11.96 13.05
C VAL A 105 7.01 11.86 14.27
N PRO A 106 6.52 11.34 15.42
CA PRO A 106 7.37 11.05 16.56
C PRO A 106 8.37 9.93 16.22
N MET A 107 9.61 10.30 15.88
CA MET A 107 10.66 9.36 15.46
C MET A 107 10.92 8.26 16.49
N GLU A 108 10.79 8.57 17.79
CA GLU A 108 10.93 7.57 18.85
C GLU A 108 9.84 6.50 18.79
N LEU A 109 8.59 6.85 18.50
CA LEU A 109 7.51 5.87 18.36
C LEU A 109 7.66 5.08 17.06
N LEU A 110 7.95 5.78 15.96
CA LEU A 110 8.18 5.17 14.65
C LEU A 110 9.34 4.16 14.72
N GLY A 111 10.48 4.55 15.31
CA GLY A 111 11.67 3.71 15.49
C GLY A 111 11.43 2.41 16.25
N GLN A 112 10.37 2.34 17.06
CA GLN A 112 10.08 1.16 17.85
C GLN A 112 9.10 0.18 17.19
N LEU A 113 8.45 0.55 16.07
CA LEU A 113 7.55 -0.33 15.33
C LEU A 113 8.28 -1.53 14.73
N PHE A 114 7.59 -2.65 14.57
CA PHE A 114 8.08 -3.82 13.85
C PHE A 114 8.49 -3.45 12.42
N ALA A 115 7.64 -2.70 11.71
CA ALA A 115 7.91 -2.27 10.34
C ALA A 115 9.27 -1.55 10.21
N THR A 116 9.63 -0.70 11.16
CA THR A 116 10.91 0.02 11.16
C THR A 116 12.08 -0.93 11.40
N LYS A 117 12.00 -1.76 12.43
CA LYS A 117 13.04 -2.74 12.77
C LYS A 117 13.27 -3.77 11.68
N SER A 118 12.23 -4.08 10.92
CA SER A 118 12.23 -5.03 9.80
C SER A 118 12.49 -4.36 8.44
N ASN A 119 12.83 -3.07 8.42
CA ASN A 119 13.11 -2.29 7.20
C ASN A 119 11.98 -2.36 6.16
N ARG A 120 10.74 -2.19 6.63
CA ARG A 120 9.47 -2.24 5.89
C ARG A 120 8.64 -0.97 6.10
N LEU A 121 9.31 0.18 6.08
CA LEU A 121 8.67 1.49 5.94
C LEU A 121 8.79 1.94 4.48
N TYR A 122 7.68 2.42 3.92
CA TYR A 122 7.62 2.84 2.52
C TYR A 122 6.93 4.18 2.39
N ILE A 123 7.35 4.97 1.42
CA ILE A 123 6.68 6.19 0.97
C ILE A 123 6.22 5.93 -0.45
N VAL A 124 4.96 6.24 -0.75
CA VAL A 124 4.38 6.02 -2.08
C VAL A 124 3.99 7.35 -2.71
N ASN A 125 4.03 7.41 -4.04
CA ASN A 125 3.41 8.48 -4.79
C ASN A 125 1.88 8.27 -4.81
N PRO A 126 1.07 9.17 -4.22
CA PRO A 126 -0.38 9.03 -4.14
C PRO A 126 -1.07 8.93 -5.51
N GLU A 127 -0.51 9.54 -6.55
CA GLU A 127 -1.07 9.50 -7.90
C GLU A 127 -1.13 8.06 -8.44
N ASN A 128 -0.11 7.26 -8.13
CA ASN A 128 -0.02 5.85 -8.51
C ASN A 128 -0.65 4.92 -7.46
N PHE A 129 -0.86 5.41 -6.24
CA PHE A 129 -1.31 4.60 -5.12
C PHE A 129 -2.82 4.56 -4.92
N TYR A 130 -3.60 5.55 -5.36
CA TYR A 130 -5.05 5.58 -5.10
C TYR A 130 -5.91 5.28 -6.33
N GLY A 131 -5.36 4.55 -7.30
CA GLY A 131 -6.10 4.12 -8.48
C GLY A 131 -7.28 3.22 -8.14
N ALA A 132 -8.49 3.63 -8.54
CA ALA A 132 -9.73 2.97 -8.15
C ALA A 132 -10.43 2.21 -9.29
N SER A 133 -10.01 2.39 -10.54
CA SER A 133 -10.60 1.71 -11.71
C SER A 133 -9.62 1.59 -12.88
N GLY A 134 -9.92 0.66 -13.79
CA GLY A 134 -9.16 0.45 -15.03
C GLY A 134 -7.66 0.23 -14.78
N ALA A 135 -6.81 0.85 -15.62
CA ALA A 135 -5.36 0.70 -15.53
C ALA A 135 -4.79 1.20 -14.19
N ALA A 136 -5.33 2.31 -13.67
CA ALA A 136 -4.86 2.88 -12.41
C ALA A 136 -5.08 1.93 -11.22
N LEU A 137 -6.17 1.15 -11.22
CA LEU A 137 -6.37 0.12 -10.21
C LEU A 137 -5.31 -0.98 -10.31
N VAL A 138 -4.98 -1.42 -11.53
CA VAL A 138 -3.97 -2.46 -11.72
C VAL A 138 -2.59 -1.95 -11.31
N ASP A 139 -2.25 -0.70 -11.64
CA ASP A 139 -1.00 -0.06 -11.21
C ASP A 139 -0.93 0.01 -9.67
N HIS A 140 -2.03 0.38 -9.00
CA HIS A 140 -2.13 0.35 -7.54
C HIS A 140 -1.87 -1.06 -6.97
N LEU A 141 -2.48 -2.10 -7.56
CA LEU A 141 -2.31 -3.49 -7.10
C LEU A 141 -0.89 -3.99 -7.32
N GLU A 142 -0.29 -3.70 -8.47
CA GLU A 142 1.10 -4.07 -8.77
C GLU A 142 2.08 -3.37 -7.84
N LEU A 143 1.91 -2.06 -7.62
CA LEU A 143 2.69 -1.28 -6.66
C LEU A 143 2.59 -1.87 -5.25
N MET A 144 1.39 -2.21 -4.78
CA MET A 144 1.23 -2.87 -3.49
C MET A 144 1.87 -4.27 -3.46
N ALA A 145 1.74 -5.04 -4.54
CA ALA A 145 2.35 -6.37 -4.63
C ALA A 145 3.90 -6.30 -4.53
N GLU A 146 4.55 -5.29 -5.12
CA GLU A 146 5.97 -5.04 -4.94
C GLU A 146 6.33 -4.74 -3.48
N ILE A 147 5.58 -3.84 -2.83
CA ILE A 147 5.84 -3.43 -1.44
C ILE A 147 5.70 -4.62 -0.47
N ILE A 148 4.65 -5.42 -0.65
CA ILE A 148 4.31 -6.53 0.25
C ILE A 148 5.21 -7.73 -0.01
N ASN A 149 5.46 -8.03 -1.28
CA ASN A 149 6.15 -9.23 -1.73
C ASN A 149 7.35 -8.89 -2.64
N PRO A 150 8.36 -8.13 -2.18
CA PRO A 150 9.46 -7.60 -3.01
C PRO A 150 10.38 -8.68 -3.57
N LYS A 151 10.30 -9.91 -3.07
CA LYS A 151 11.05 -11.06 -3.62
C LYS A 151 10.32 -11.75 -4.77
N GLN A 152 9.02 -11.50 -4.96
CA GLN A 152 8.17 -12.19 -5.94
C GLN A 152 7.78 -11.31 -7.13
N PHE A 153 7.75 -9.99 -6.91
CA PHE A 153 7.27 -9.01 -7.89
C PHE A 153 8.30 -7.91 -8.14
N TYR A 154 8.40 -7.54 -9.42
CA TYR A 154 9.17 -6.43 -9.94
C TYR A 154 8.46 -5.97 -11.23
N PHE A 155 7.54 -5.03 -11.07
CA PHE A 155 6.78 -4.30 -12.09
C PHE A 155 7.43 -2.95 -12.45
N GLY A 156 8.37 -2.45 -11.62
CA GLY A 156 9.16 -1.25 -11.89
C GLY A 156 8.68 0.01 -11.18
N PHE A 157 7.87 -0.09 -10.13
CA PHE A 157 7.45 1.09 -9.36
C PHE A 157 8.48 1.53 -8.31
N GLU A 158 9.49 0.73 -8.00
CA GLU A 158 10.58 1.13 -7.11
C GLU A 158 11.34 2.35 -7.67
N GLY A 159 11.45 3.40 -6.87
CA GLY A 159 12.11 4.67 -7.22
C GLY A 159 11.16 5.74 -7.78
N GLU A 160 10.05 5.35 -8.41
CA GLU A 160 9.09 6.30 -9.01
C GLU A 160 7.71 6.27 -8.33
N GLY A 161 7.13 5.07 -8.17
CA GLY A 161 5.86 4.85 -7.47
C GLY A 161 6.02 4.68 -5.96
N TRP A 162 7.16 4.17 -5.51
CA TRP A 162 7.47 4.05 -4.08
C TRP A 162 8.97 4.07 -3.80
N VAL A 163 9.33 4.48 -2.59
CA VAL A 163 10.70 4.36 -2.06
C VAL A 163 10.66 3.79 -0.64
N LYS A 164 11.74 3.11 -0.26
CA LYS A 164 11.93 2.66 1.11
C LYS A 164 12.38 3.81 2.00
N LEU A 165 11.73 3.97 3.15
CA LEU A 165 12.14 4.91 4.18
C LEU A 165 13.06 4.18 5.17
N SER A 166 14.27 4.70 5.35
CA SER A 166 15.20 4.25 6.39
C SER A 166 15.32 5.34 7.44
N VAL A 167 15.05 5.00 8.70
CA VAL A 167 15.11 5.89 9.87
C VAL A 167 15.98 5.29 10.97
#